data_AF-A0A6J2TUQ6-F1
#
_entry.id   AF-A0A6J2TUQ6-F1
#
_cell.length_a   1.000
_cell.length_b   1.000
_cell.length_c   1.000
_cell.angle_alpha   90.00
_cell.angle_beta   90.00
_cell.angle_gamma   90.00
#
_symmetry.space_group_name_H-M   'P 1'
#
loop_
_entity.id
_entity.type
_entity.pdbx_description
1 polymer ?
#
loop_
_entity_poly.entity_id
_entity_poly.type
_entity_poly.pdbx_seq_one_letter_code
_entity_poly.pdbx_strand_id
1 'polypeptide(L)'
;MPLFGKKDSGKKSKTKDMKDLKELNKQVSIEEKYNLHGLLGTGAFSEVRLAESKDSPGEHYAVKIIDKKALKGKEESLENEIRVLRRLTHPNIVQLLETYEDKSKVYLVMELVTGGELFDRIVEKGSYTEKDASHLIRQILEAVDYMHEQGVVHRDLKPENLLYYSPDDDSKIMISDFGLSKMEDSGIMATACGTPGYVAPEVLAQKPYGKAVDVWSIGVISYILLCGYPPFYDENDANLFAQILKGEFEFDSPYWDEISDSAKHFIKNMMCVTVEKRYTCKQALAHPWISGNEASSKNIHGTVSEQLKKNFAKSRWKQAYYAATVIRQMQRMALSSNSNAALDAATGTATSTSTLSTTSTTNTNTSTNITTTSSTATGNGNSAGDEQGSGNVSGSSSRASVFQDSTQRTIAQ
;
A
#
# COMPACT_ATOMS: atom_id res chain seq x y z
N MET A 1 -34.54 5.85 78.99
CA MET A 1 -34.66 5.90 77.51
C MET A 1 -33.39 6.55 76.92
N PRO A 2 -33.06 6.35 75.64
CA PRO A 2 -31.69 5.98 75.26
C PRO A 2 -30.95 6.99 74.34
N LEU A 3 -29.88 6.50 73.71
CA LEU A 3 -29.08 7.06 72.59
C LEU A 3 -27.90 7.97 72.96
N PHE A 4 -26.73 7.87 72.30
CA PHE A 4 -26.10 6.70 71.65
C PHE A 4 -24.60 7.02 71.43
N GLY A 5 -23.70 6.05 71.60
CA GLY A 5 -22.28 6.26 71.31
C GLY A 5 -21.99 6.25 69.81
N LYS A 6 -21.53 7.36 69.22
CA LYS A 6 -20.98 7.39 67.86
C LYS A 6 -19.48 7.07 67.88
N LYS A 7 -19.16 5.81 67.55
CA LYS A 7 -17.80 5.33 67.31
C LYS A 7 -17.52 5.36 65.81
N ASP A 8 -16.32 5.79 65.42
CA ASP A 8 -15.98 6.04 64.01
C ASP A 8 -16.09 4.78 63.12
N SER A 9 -16.92 4.84 62.08
CA SER A 9 -17.14 3.76 61.11
C SER A 9 -16.85 4.17 59.65
N GLY A 10 -16.51 5.44 59.40
CA GLY A 10 -16.40 6.03 58.05
C GLY A 10 -15.26 5.53 57.15
N LYS A 11 -14.44 4.57 57.59
CA LYS A 11 -13.22 4.11 56.89
C LYS A 11 -13.28 2.69 56.28
N LYS A 12 -14.45 2.03 56.27
CA LYS A 12 -14.60 0.67 55.70
C LYS A 12 -15.56 0.49 54.51
N SER A 13 -16.47 1.43 54.17
CA SER A 13 -17.29 1.26 52.95
C SER A 13 -16.50 1.61 51.68
N LYS A 14 -15.85 2.78 51.64
CA LYS A 14 -15.18 3.33 50.44
C LYS A 14 -14.19 2.37 49.76
N THR A 15 -13.60 1.44 50.50
CA THR A 15 -12.67 0.42 49.96
C THR A 15 -13.35 -0.79 49.34
N LYS A 16 -14.64 -1.01 49.61
CA LYS A 16 -15.48 -2.02 48.97
C LYS A 16 -16.21 -1.41 47.77
N ASP A 17 -16.86 -0.26 47.96
CA ASP A 17 -17.56 0.48 46.90
C ASP A 17 -16.63 0.74 45.69
N MET A 18 -15.34 1.02 45.95
CA MET A 18 -14.30 1.26 44.93
C MET A 18 -13.57 -0.03 44.44
N LYS A 19 -13.95 -1.20 44.95
CA LYS A 19 -13.63 -2.51 44.34
C LYS A 19 -14.76 -2.95 43.42
N ASP A 20 -15.99 -2.85 43.89
CA ASP A 20 -17.18 -3.28 43.15
C ASP A 20 -17.34 -2.43 41.86
N LEU A 21 -16.99 -1.14 41.90
CA LEU A 21 -16.85 -0.26 40.71
C LEU A 21 -15.69 -0.59 39.76
N LYS A 22 -14.76 -1.49 40.12
CA LYS A 22 -13.65 -1.95 39.23
C LYS A 22 -13.95 -3.26 38.52
N GLU A 23 -14.97 -4.00 38.93
CA GLU A 23 -15.43 -5.22 38.23
C GLU A 23 -16.39 -4.88 37.07
N LEU A 24 -17.04 -3.70 37.14
CA LEU A 24 -18.06 -3.23 36.19
C LEU A 24 -17.55 -2.72 34.82
N ASN A 25 -16.25 -2.78 34.53
CA ASN A 25 -15.73 -2.40 33.22
C ASN A 25 -14.59 -3.32 32.72
N LYS A 26 -14.72 -4.63 32.96
CA LYS A 26 -13.94 -5.65 32.26
C LYS A 26 -14.46 -5.72 30.82
N GLN A 27 -13.85 -4.95 29.91
CA GLN A 27 -14.02 -5.15 28.46
C GLN A 27 -13.82 -6.63 28.16
N VAL A 28 -14.79 -7.25 27.48
CA VAL A 28 -14.71 -8.63 27.01
C VAL A 28 -13.49 -8.72 26.09
N SER A 29 -12.57 -9.65 26.35
CA SER A 29 -11.39 -9.80 25.50
C SER A 29 -11.79 -10.36 24.14
N ILE A 30 -11.08 -10.02 23.06
CA ILE A 30 -11.39 -10.58 21.74
C ILE A 30 -11.28 -12.12 21.75
N GLU A 31 -10.35 -12.66 22.54
CA GLU A 31 -10.14 -14.08 22.78
C GLU A 31 -11.24 -14.74 23.63
N GLU A 32 -12.12 -13.98 24.29
CA GLU A 32 -13.30 -14.53 24.97
C GLU A 32 -14.42 -14.85 23.96
N LYS A 33 -14.50 -14.11 22.84
CA LYS A 33 -15.53 -14.25 21.78
C LYS A 33 -15.07 -14.95 20.49
N TYR A 34 -13.79 -14.86 20.13
CA TYR A 34 -13.28 -15.35 18.84
C TYR A 34 -12.10 -16.31 19.01
N ASN A 35 -12.00 -17.26 18.09
CA ASN A 35 -10.76 -17.99 17.81
C ASN A 35 -9.97 -17.20 16.76
N LEU A 36 -8.69 -16.89 17.00
CA LEU A 36 -7.83 -16.25 15.99
C LEU A 36 -6.94 -17.30 15.32
N HIS A 37 -6.98 -17.38 14.00
CA HIS A 37 -6.34 -18.43 13.19
C HIS A 37 -5.14 -17.86 12.41
N GLY A 38 -5.00 -18.28 11.15
CA GLY A 38 -3.91 -17.91 10.24
C GLY A 38 -3.90 -16.43 9.85
N LEU A 39 -2.74 -16.02 9.36
CA LEU A 39 -2.48 -14.69 8.80
C LEU A 39 -3.13 -14.59 7.41
N LEU A 40 -3.93 -13.55 7.19
CA LEU A 40 -4.51 -13.20 5.89
C LEU A 40 -3.68 -12.12 5.17
N GLY A 41 -3.02 -11.22 5.92
CA GLY A 41 -2.16 -10.18 5.35
C GLY A 41 -1.41 -9.34 6.39
N THR A 42 -0.46 -8.53 5.93
CA THR A 42 0.37 -7.66 6.78
C THR A 42 0.54 -6.27 6.17
N GLY A 43 0.25 -5.23 6.95
CA GLY A 43 0.66 -3.85 6.69
C GLY A 43 1.81 -3.42 7.60
N ALA A 44 2.32 -2.19 7.42
CA ALA A 44 3.50 -1.69 8.13
C ALA A 44 3.40 -1.72 9.67
N PHE A 45 2.19 -1.54 10.22
CA PHE A 45 1.92 -1.48 11.66
C PHE A 45 0.77 -2.39 12.13
N SER A 46 0.33 -3.33 11.27
CA SER A 46 -0.83 -4.17 11.54
C SER A 46 -0.80 -5.52 10.84
N GLU A 47 -1.29 -6.57 11.49
CA GLU A 47 -1.57 -7.88 10.87
C GLU A 47 -3.09 -8.08 10.72
N VAL A 48 -3.52 -8.76 9.64
CA VAL A 48 -4.90 -9.19 9.45
C VAL A 48 -4.95 -10.71 9.59
N ARG A 49 -5.85 -11.22 10.42
CA ARG A 49 -6.00 -12.66 10.69
C ARG A 49 -7.42 -13.13 10.41
N LEU A 50 -7.54 -14.40 10.04
CA LEU A 50 -8.83 -15.10 10.03
C LEU A 50 -9.29 -15.31 11.47
N ALA A 51 -10.59 -15.11 11.73
CA ALA A 51 -11.21 -15.41 13.01
C ALA A 51 -12.50 -16.21 12.83
N GLU A 52 -12.83 -17.07 13.80
CA GLU A 52 -14.11 -17.79 13.91
C GLU A 52 -14.84 -17.34 15.19
N SER A 53 -16.16 -17.16 15.13
CA SER A 53 -16.99 -16.88 16.31
C SER A 53 -17.12 -18.11 17.22
N LYS A 54 -16.96 -17.90 18.53
CA LYS A 54 -17.23 -18.93 19.56
C LYS A 54 -18.71 -19.06 19.89
N ASP A 55 -19.46 -17.98 19.74
CA ASP A 55 -20.91 -17.94 19.95
C ASP A 55 -21.67 -18.55 18.75
N SER A 56 -21.08 -18.48 17.55
CA SER A 56 -21.60 -19.00 16.28
C SER A 56 -20.54 -19.79 15.49
N PRO A 57 -20.30 -21.08 15.82
CA PRO A 57 -19.31 -21.89 15.11
C PRO A 57 -19.56 -21.93 13.60
N GLY A 58 -18.50 -21.80 12.80
CA GLY A 58 -18.58 -21.65 11.34
C GLY A 58 -18.79 -20.22 10.82
N GLU A 59 -19.16 -19.23 11.65
CA GLU A 59 -19.15 -17.82 11.22
C GLU A 59 -17.73 -17.25 11.29
N HIS A 60 -17.23 -16.77 10.14
CA HIS A 60 -15.83 -16.34 9.96
C HIS A 60 -15.68 -14.85 9.63
N TYR A 61 -14.60 -14.25 10.12
CA TYR A 61 -14.35 -12.80 10.09
C TYR A 61 -12.88 -12.49 9.76
N ALA A 62 -12.62 -11.27 9.29
CA ALA A 62 -11.27 -10.72 9.17
C ALA A 62 -10.99 -9.80 10.37
N VAL A 63 -9.93 -10.07 11.14
CA VAL A 63 -9.53 -9.24 12.28
C VAL A 63 -8.25 -8.50 11.98
N LYS A 64 -8.32 -7.17 11.80
CA LYS A 64 -7.14 -6.29 11.66
C LYS A 64 -6.66 -5.87 13.05
N ILE A 65 -5.40 -6.19 13.35
CA ILE A 65 -4.75 -6.01 14.65
C ILE A 65 -3.66 -4.95 14.51
N ILE A 66 -3.73 -3.88 15.29
CA ILE A 66 -2.85 -2.70 15.18
C ILE A 66 -2.08 -2.50 16.50
N ASP A 67 -0.76 -2.35 16.47
CA ASP A 67 0.05 -2.07 17.68
C ASP A 67 -0.04 -0.58 18.06
N LYS A 68 -0.50 -0.29 19.28
CA LYS A 68 -0.66 1.06 19.83
C LYS A 68 0.63 1.88 19.88
N LYS A 69 1.81 1.25 19.87
CA LYS A 69 3.10 1.96 19.78
C LYS A 69 3.23 2.77 18.49
N ALA A 70 2.63 2.30 17.39
CA ALA A 70 2.58 3.04 16.12
C ALA A 70 1.55 4.18 16.13
N LEU A 71 0.70 4.25 17.16
CA LEU A 71 -0.42 5.18 17.29
C LEU A 71 -0.11 6.32 18.29
N LYS A 72 1.08 6.31 18.88
CA LYS A 72 1.47 7.18 19.99
C LYS A 72 1.46 8.66 19.59
N GLY A 73 0.60 9.45 20.23
CA GLY A 73 0.37 10.86 19.92
C GLY A 73 -0.63 11.12 18.79
N LYS A 74 -1.31 10.08 18.29
CA LYS A 74 -2.34 10.15 17.24
C LYS A 74 -3.61 9.35 17.62
N GLU A 75 -3.75 8.93 18.88
CA GLU A 75 -4.79 8.02 19.37
C GLU A 75 -6.22 8.57 19.19
N GLU A 76 -6.44 9.86 19.46
CA GLU A 76 -7.75 10.51 19.26
C GLU A 76 -8.19 10.53 17.79
N SER A 77 -7.23 10.63 16.85
CA SER A 77 -7.50 10.54 15.42
C SER A 77 -7.96 9.13 15.03
N LEU A 78 -7.34 8.10 15.60
CA LEU A 78 -7.74 6.70 15.38
C LEU A 78 -9.14 6.43 15.96
N GLU A 79 -9.44 6.88 17.18
CA GLU A 79 -10.78 6.75 17.77
C GLU A 79 -11.85 7.41 16.90
N ASN A 80 -11.57 8.61 16.38
CA ASN A 80 -12.50 9.32 15.51
C ASN A 80 -12.65 8.63 14.15
N GLU A 81 -11.57 8.13 13.55
CA GLU A 81 -11.66 7.37 12.29
C GLU A 81 -12.47 6.08 12.48
N ILE A 82 -12.17 5.27 13.51
CA ILE A 82 -12.95 4.08 13.89
C ILE A 82 -14.43 4.44 14.08
N ARG A 83 -14.75 5.56 14.74
CA ARG A 83 -16.12 6.05 14.94
C ARG A 83 -16.84 6.37 13.63
N VAL A 84 -16.13 6.79 12.58
CA VAL A 84 -16.70 7.01 11.24
C VAL A 84 -16.77 5.69 10.46
N LEU A 85 -15.75 4.84 10.51
CA LEU A 85 -15.76 3.52 9.86
C LEU A 85 -16.91 2.63 10.36
N ARG A 86 -17.26 2.67 11.66
CA ARG A 86 -18.43 1.99 12.23
C ARG A 86 -19.79 2.54 11.76
N ARG A 87 -19.81 3.61 10.94
CA ARG A 87 -21.01 4.19 10.32
C ARG A 87 -21.04 4.02 8.80
N LEU A 88 -19.95 3.56 8.20
CA LEU A 88 -19.94 3.21 6.78
C LEU A 88 -20.67 1.87 6.62
N THR A 89 -21.74 1.87 5.82
CA THR A 89 -22.50 0.68 5.44
C THR A 89 -22.92 0.86 3.98
N HIS A 90 -22.25 0.16 3.08
CA HIS A 90 -22.46 0.21 1.63
C HIS A 90 -22.14 -1.17 1.04
N PRO A 91 -22.88 -1.70 0.05
CA PRO A 91 -22.72 -3.06 -0.44
C PRO A 91 -21.29 -3.43 -0.89
N ASN A 92 -20.52 -2.44 -1.39
CA ASN A 92 -19.15 -2.60 -1.89
C ASN A 92 -18.06 -2.09 -0.92
N ILE A 93 -18.35 -1.99 0.38
CA ILE A 93 -17.42 -1.56 1.46
C ILE A 93 -17.37 -2.67 2.50
N VAL A 94 -16.17 -3.15 2.86
CA VAL A 94 -16.01 -4.16 3.94
C VAL A 94 -16.53 -3.60 5.26
N GLN A 95 -17.58 -4.21 5.81
CA GLN A 95 -18.20 -3.70 7.04
C GLN A 95 -17.31 -3.90 8.27
N LEU A 96 -17.05 -2.83 9.01
CA LEU A 96 -16.53 -2.90 10.38
C LEU A 96 -17.68 -3.24 11.34
N LEU A 97 -17.57 -4.36 12.05
CA LEU A 97 -18.63 -4.94 12.89
C LEU A 97 -18.40 -4.61 14.38
N GLU A 98 -17.29 -5.09 14.92
CA GLU A 98 -16.93 -4.95 16.33
C GLU A 98 -15.49 -4.43 16.51
N THR A 99 -15.21 -3.85 17.67
CA THR A 99 -13.92 -3.21 17.99
C THR A 99 -13.48 -3.57 19.39
N TYR A 100 -12.27 -4.13 19.53
CA TYR A 100 -11.69 -4.54 20.80
C TYR A 100 -10.36 -3.82 21.03
N GLU A 101 -9.95 -3.75 22.29
CA GLU A 101 -8.81 -2.95 22.71
C GLU A 101 -8.14 -3.58 23.93
N ASP A 102 -6.81 -3.71 23.89
CA ASP A 102 -6.00 -4.07 25.06
C ASP A 102 -4.96 -2.99 25.38
N LYS A 103 -4.06 -3.23 26.33
CA LYS A 103 -3.01 -2.27 26.75
C LYS A 103 -2.01 -1.91 25.64
N SER A 104 -1.93 -2.72 24.59
CA SER A 104 -0.92 -2.73 23.55
C SER A 104 -1.48 -2.76 22.13
N LYS A 105 -2.73 -3.21 21.93
CA LYS A 105 -3.33 -3.39 20.60
C LYS A 105 -4.75 -2.83 20.49
N VAL A 106 -5.14 -2.53 19.26
CA VAL A 106 -6.53 -2.32 18.83
C VAL A 106 -6.87 -3.42 17.81
N TYR A 107 -8.07 -3.98 17.90
CA TYR A 107 -8.56 -5.04 17.02
C TYR A 107 -9.86 -4.60 16.37
N LEU A 108 -9.94 -4.74 15.05
CA LEU A 108 -11.09 -4.38 14.24
C LEU A 108 -11.64 -5.66 13.60
N VAL A 109 -12.82 -6.08 14.04
CA VAL A 109 -13.52 -7.28 13.53
C VAL A 109 -14.38 -6.86 12.34
N MET A 110 -14.10 -7.43 11.18
CA MET A 110 -14.66 -7.02 9.90
C MET A 110 -15.29 -8.20 9.16
N GLU A 111 -16.21 -7.90 8.25
CA GLU A 111 -16.70 -8.81 7.21
C GLU A 111 -15.52 -9.52 6.51
N LEU A 112 -15.59 -10.86 6.40
CA LEU A 112 -14.57 -11.63 5.68
C LEU A 112 -14.90 -11.67 4.19
N VAL A 113 -13.95 -11.27 3.36
CA VAL A 113 -14.00 -11.39 1.90
C VAL A 113 -13.05 -12.49 1.44
N THR A 114 -13.49 -13.32 0.49
CA THR A 114 -12.81 -14.58 0.11
C THR A 114 -12.62 -14.77 -1.40
N GLY A 115 -13.10 -13.85 -2.24
CA GLY A 115 -13.02 -13.95 -3.70
C GLY A 115 -11.67 -13.58 -4.32
N GLY A 116 -10.67 -13.24 -3.52
CA GLY A 116 -9.33 -12.88 -4.00
C GLY A 116 -9.19 -11.46 -4.55
N GLU A 117 -8.00 -11.14 -5.04
CA GLU A 117 -7.65 -9.81 -5.57
C GLU A 117 -8.25 -9.55 -6.95
N LEU A 118 -8.57 -8.27 -7.22
CA LEU A 118 -9.13 -7.76 -8.47
C LEU A 118 -8.47 -8.32 -9.74
N PHE A 119 -7.14 -8.26 -9.83
CA PHE A 119 -6.43 -8.60 -11.06
C PHE A 119 -6.18 -10.10 -11.26
N ASP A 120 -6.02 -10.87 -10.18
CA ASP A 120 -5.91 -12.33 -10.27
C ASP A 120 -7.21 -12.91 -10.85
N ARG A 121 -8.37 -12.42 -10.41
CA ARG A 121 -9.69 -12.80 -10.96
C ARG A 121 -9.88 -12.44 -12.44
N ILE A 122 -9.30 -11.34 -12.92
CA ILE A 122 -9.30 -10.99 -14.35
C ILE A 122 -8.34 -11.90 -15.15
N VAL A 123 -7.22 -12.28 -14.54
CA VAL A 123 -6.24 -13.24 -15.08
C VAL A 123 -6.82 -14.66 -15.23
N GLU A 124 -7.73 -15.05 -14.34
CA GLU A 124 -8.43 -16.36 -14.32
C GLU A 124 -9.62 -16.46 -15.29
N LYS A 125 -10.31 -15.35 -15.60
CA LYS A 125 -11.46 -15.36 -16.53
C LYS A 125 -11.07 -15.85 -17.93
N GLY A 126 -12.06 -16.34 -18.70
CA GLY A 126 -11.89 -16.72 -20.12
C GLY A 126 -12.29 -15.63 -21.12
N SER A 127 -12.90 -14.54 -20.65
CA SER A 127 -13.36 -13.40 -21.45
C SER A 127 -13.45 -12.16 -20.56
N TYR A 128 -13.14 -10.99 -21.12
CA TYR A 128 -13.14 -9.71 -20.41
C TYR A 128 -13.26 -8.56 -21.41
N THR A 129 -14.09 -7.57 -21.11
CA THR A 129 -14.47 -6.47 -22.01
C THR A 129 -14.39 -5.11 -21.29
N GLU A 130 -14.47 -3.99 -22.02
CA GLU A 130 -14.63 -2.69 -21.36
C GLU A 130 -15.91 -2.61 -20.52
N LYS A 131 -16.97 -3.37 -20.86
CA LYS A 131 -18.18 -3.42 -20.03
C LYS A 131 -17.92 -4.05 -18.67
N ASP A 132 -17.08 -5.08 -18.60
CA ASP A 132 -16.66 -5.68 -17.33
C ASP A 132 -15.82 -4.69 -16.49
N ALA A 133 -14.91 -3.96 -17.14
CA ALA A 133 -14.14 -2.88 -16.50
C ALA A 133 -15.05 -1.74 -15.99
N SER A 134 -15.98 -1.28 -16.82
CA SER A 134 -16.93 -0.20 -16.51
C SER A 134 -17.86 -0.57 -15.35
N HIS A 135 -18.47 -1.78 -15.37
CA HIS A 135 -19.30 -2.27 -14.26
C HIS A 135 -18.54 -2.38 -12.93
N LEU A 136 -17.23 -2.63 -12.97
CA LEU A 136 -16.39 -2.73 -11.79
C LEU A 136 -15.96 -1.35 -11.27
N ILE A 137 -15.55 -0.45 -12.16
CA ILE A 137 -15.26 0.94 -11.83
C ILE A 137 -16.51 1.65 -11.30
N ARG A 138 -17.71 1.33 -11.81
CA ARG A 138 -18.98 1.86 -11.29
C ARG A 138 -19.19 1.52 -9.82
N GLN A 139 -19.00 0.26 -9.42
CA GLN A 139 -19.13 -0.17 -8.02
C GLN A 139 -18.11 0.51 -7.09
N ILE A 140 -16.88 0.72 -7.57
CA ILE A 140 -15.84 1.44 -6.82
C ILE A 140 -16.22 2.92 -6.68
N LEU A 141 -16.71 3.54 -7.76
CA LEU A 141 -17.18 4.93 -7.74
C LEU A 141 -18.39 5.13 -6.82
N GLU A 142 -19.36 4.22 -6.82
CA GLU A 142 -20.54 4.23 -5.93
C GLU A 142 -20.11 4.17 -4.46
N ALA A 143 -19.18 3.27 -4.12
CA ALA A 143 -18.62 3.16 -2.77
C ALA A 143 -17.82 4.41 -2.34
N VAL A 144 -16.95 4.93 -3.22
CA VAL A 144 -16.09 6.08 -2.90
C VAL A 144 -16.89 7.38 -2.84
N ASP A 145 -17.92 7.56 -3.67
CA ASP A 145 -18.83 8.70 -3.55
C ASP A 145 -19.59 8.68 -2.22
N TYR A 146 -20.09 7.50 -1.80
CA TYR A 146 -20.68 7.32 -0.47
C TYR A 146 -19.69 7.63 0.67
N MET A 147 -18.45 7.12 0.60
CA MET A 147 -17.39 7.48 1.56
C MET A 147 -17.18 9.00 1.61
N HIS A 148 -17.14 9.66 0.46
CA HIS A 148 -16.98 11.09 0.34
C HIS A 148 -18.17 11.86 0.93
N GLU A 149 -19.40 11.39 0.76
CA GLU A 149 -20.58 11.98 1.41
C GLU A 149 -20.52 11.85 2.94
N GLN A 150 -20.01 10.72 3.47
CA GLN A 150 -19.76 10.54 4.91
C GLN A 150 -18.51 11.30 5.42
N GLY A 151 -17.83 12.07 4.56
CA GLY A 151 -16.66 12.89 4.93
C GLY A 151 -15.33 12.12 4.97
N VAL A 152 -15.31 10.86 4.54
CA VAL A 152 -14.12 10.01 4.47
C VAL A 152 -13.39 10.24 3.14
N VAL A 153 -12.07 10.05 3.14
CA VAL A 153 -11.20 9.96 1.96
C VAL A 153 -10.34 8.72 2.15
N HIS A 154 -10.23 7.84 1.16
CA HIS A 154 -9.54 6.55 1.32
C HIS A 154 -8.02 6.72 1.37
N ARG A 155 -7.46 7.61 0.54
CA ARG A 155 -6.02 8.02 0.47
C ARG A 155 -5.04 6.93 0.02
N ASP A 156 -5.41 5.66 0.05
CA ASP A 156 -4.57 4.52 -0.33
C ASP A 156 -5.35 3.50 -1.19
N LEU A 157 -6.14 4.02 -2.17
CA LEU A 157 -6.80 3.16 -3.16
C LEU A 157 -5.75 2.55 -4.09
N LYS A 158 -5.71 1.23 -4.10
CA LYS A 158 -4.78 0.39 -4.86
C LYS A 158 -5.43 -0.99 -5.09
N PRO A 159 -4.98 -1.79 -6.08
CA PRO A 159 -5.58 -3.09 -6.39
C PRO A 159 -5.59 -4.07 -5.22
N GLU A 160 -4.56 -4.04 -4.38
CA GLU A 160 -4.44 -4.89 -3.18
C GLU A 160 -5.56 -4.59 -2.15
N ASN A 161 -6.20 -3.42 -2.24
CA ASN A 161 -7.32 -2.98 -1.41
C ASN A 161 -8.69 -3.17 -2.11
N LEU A 162 -8.74 -3.91 -3.23
CA LEU A 162 -9.93 -4.20 -4.03
C LEU A 162 -10.09 -5.71 -4.18
N LEU A 163 -10.96 -6.28 -3.33
CA LEU A 163 -11.12 -7.73 -3.16
C LEU A 163 -12.53 -8.15 -3.57
N TYR A 164 -12.67 -9.29 -4.24
CA TYR A 164 -14.00 -9.87 -4.48
C TYR A 164 -14.57 -10.48 -3.19
N TYR A 165 -15.88 -10.32 -2.98
CA TYR A 165 -16.54 -10.82 -1.77
C TYR A 165 -16.45 -12.34 -1.63
N SER A 166 -16.67 -13.06 -2.73
CA SER A 166 -16.71 -14.52 -2.81
C SER A 166 -16.10 -15.00 -4.15
N PRO A 167 -15.72 -16.28 -4.29
CA PRO A 167 -15.12 -16.81 -5.52
C PRO A 167 -16.09 -16.98 -6.70
N ASP A 168 -17.37 -16.61 -6.54
CA ASP A 168 -18.42 -16.74 -7.56
C ASP A 168 -18.21 -15.73 -8.72
N ASP A 169 -18.58 -16.10 -9.94
CA ASP A 169 -18.29 -15.32 -11.16
C ASP A 169 -19.01 -13.96 -11.24
N ASP A 170 -20.15 -13.84 -10.56
CA ASP A 170 -20.99 -12.66 -10.42
C ASP A 170 -20.72 -11.86 -9.12
N SER A 171 -19.72 -12.27 -8.34
CA SER A 171 -19.44 -11.68 -7.03
C SER A 171 -19.10 -10.18 -7.10
N LYS A 172 -19.58 -9.44 -6.10
CA LYS A 172 -19.37 -8.00 -5.93
C LYS A 172 -17.90 -7.67 -5.59
N ILE A 173 -17.41 -6.53 -6.07
CA ILE A 173 -16.12 -5.98 -5.62
C ILE A 173 -16.29 -5.28 -4.28
N MET A 174 -15.31 -5.40 -3.38
CA MET A 174 -15.30 -4.84 -2.04
C MET A 174 -14.05 -3.97 -1.85
N ILE A 175 -14.24 -2.72 -1.45
CA ILE A 175 -13.15 -1.86 -0.97
C ILE A 175 -12.79 -2.31 0.45
N SER A 176 -11.50 -2.56 0.68
CA SER A 176 -10.93 -2.96 1.97
C SER A 176 -9.86 -1.94 2.45
N ASP A 177 -9.26 -2.24 3.61
CA ASP A 177 -8.14 -1.51 4.22
C ASP A 177 -8.28 0.02 4.27
N PHE A 178 -9.36 0.49 4.90
CA PHE A 178 -9.59 1.92 5.14
C PHE A 178 -8.45 2.57 5.97
N GLY A 179 -8.18 3.84 5.63
CA GLY A 179 -6.90 4.57 5.73
C GLY A 179 -6.27 4.87 7.10
N LEU A 180 -6.53 4.06 8.13
CA LEU A 180 -5.89 4.13 9.47
C LEU A 180 -4.34 4.08 9.40
N SER A 181 -3.80 3.70 8.25
CA SER A 181 -2.38 3.54 7.90
C SER A 181 -1.71 4.80 7.30
N LYS A 182 -2.36 5.97 7.31
CA LYS A 182 -1.73 7.29 7.01
C LYS A 182 -2.25 8.42 7.93
N MET A 183 -2.21 8.19 9.23
CA MET A 183 -2.33 9.27 10.22
C MET A 183 -1.15 10.24 10.07
N GLU A 184 -1.44 11.51 9.79
CA GLU A 184 -0.53 12.57 9.32
C GLU A 184 0.95 12.41 9.70
N ASP A 185 1.77 11.87 8.79
CA ASP A 185 3.22 12.09 8.83
C ASP A 185 3.51 13.41 8.12
N SER A 186 3.61 14.45 8.94
CA SER A 186 3.79 15.85 8.59
C SER A 186 5.22 16.13 8.10
N GLY A 187 5.50 15.68 6.89
CA GLY A 187 6.75 15.93 6.18
C GLY A 187 7.83 14.87 6.43
N ILE A 188 8.85 14.89 5.54
CA ILE A 188 9.86 13.84 5.35
C ILE A 188 9.26 12.56 4.75
N MET A 189 9.99 11.93 3.83
CA MET A 189 9.54 10.75 3.10
C MET A 189 9.45 9.53 4.03
N ALA A 190 8.23 9.05 4.30
CA ALA A 190 7.98 7.74 4.88
C ALA A 190 8.27 6.62 3.85
N THR A 191 9.57 6.40 3.62
CA THR A 191 10.25 5.32 2.88
C THR A 191 9.37 4.20 2.30
N ALA A 192 9.14 4.22 0.98
CA ALA A 192 8.93 3.05 0.12
C ALA A 192 7.89 1.98 0.56
N CYS A 193 6.82 2.37 1.28
CA CYS A 193 5.78 1.43 1.76
C CYS A 193 4.49 1.38 0.90
N GLY A 194 4.45 2.01 -0.26
CA GLY A 194 3.30 1.93 -1.18
C GLY A 194 3.74 2.02 -2.64
N THR A 195 2.99 1.38 -3.54
CA THR A 195 3.27 1.38 -4.99
C THR A 195 3.02 2.79 -5.55
N PRO A 196 4.06 3.55 -5.96
CA PRO A 196 3.93 5.01 -6.13
C PRO A 196 3.02 5.44 -7.30
N GLY A 197 2.80 4.59 -8.30
CA GLY A 197 2.01 4.90 -9.49
C GLY A 197 0.52 5.24 -9.23
N TYR A 198 -0.03 4.88 -8.07
CA TYR A 198 -1.43 5.20 -7.71
C TYR A 198 -1.58 6.56 -6.99
N VAL A 199 -0.48 7.22 -6.64
CA VAL A 199 -0.48 8.44 -5.80
C VAL A 199 -0.75 9.68 -6.66
N ALA A 200 -1.60 10.58 -6.17
CA ALA A 200 -1.98 11.81 -6.89
C ALA A 200 -0.86 12.88 -6.89
N PRO A 201 -0.76 13.74 -7.93
CA PRO A 201 0.29 14.74 -8.08
C PRO A 201 0.39 15.70 -6.89
N GLU A 202 -0.74 16.12 -6.34
CA GLU A 202 -0.78 17.02 -5.18
C GLU A 202 -0.20 16.40 -3.89
N VAL A 203 -0.29 15.07 -3.74
CA VAL A 203 0.28 14.34 -2.60
C VAL A 203 1.80 14.25 -2.73
N LEU A 204 2.32 13.92 -3.92
CA LEU A 204 3.77 13.95 -4.19
C LEU A 204 4.35 15.36 -4.04
N ALA A 205 3.59 16.39 -4.44
CA ALA A 205 3.95 17.80 -4.30
C ALA A 205 3.76 18.35 -2.86
N GLN A 206 3.38 17.52 -1.89
CA GLN A 206 3.16 17.88 -0.48
C GLN A 206 2.16 19.06 -0.30
N LYS A 207 1.19 19.18 -1.20
CA LYS A 207 0.12 20.19 -1.13
C LYS A 207 -1.04 19.66 -0.25
N PRO A 208 -1.87 20.54 0.32
CA PRO A 208 -3.14 20.11 0.93
C PRO A 208 -3.98 19.32 -0.09
N TYR A 209 -4.47 18.16 0.32
CA TYR A 209 -5.19 17.22 -0.52
C TYR A 209 -6.48 16.73 0.15
N GLY A 210 -7.37 16.11 -0.64
CA GLY A 210 -8.66 15.60 -0.17
C GLY A 210 -9.26 14.63 -1.17
N LYS A 211 -10.60 14.55 -1.21
CA LYS A 211 -11.42 13.65 -2.05
C LYS A 211 -10.89 13.36 -3.46
N ALA A 212 -10.33 14.36 -4.14
CA ALA A 212 -9.80 14.22 -5.50
C ALA A 212 -8.64 13.20 -5.64
N VAL A 213 -7.92 12.86 -4.57
CA VAL A 213 -6.82 11.86 -4.63
C VAL A 213 -7.37 10.47 -4.94
N ASP A 214 -8.51 10.11 -4.35
CA ASP A 214 -9.15 8.81 -4.56
C ASP A 214 -9.57 8.67 -6.04
N VAL A 215 -10.09 9.75 -6.64
CA VAL A 215 -10.46 9.79 -8.06
C VAL A 215 -9.26 9.56 -8.98
N TRP A 216 -8.10 10.12 -8.66
CA TRP A 216 -6.86 9.88 -9.42
C TRP A 216 -6.48 8.40 -9.36
N SER A 217 -6.49 7.80 -8.17
CA SER A 217 -6.18 6.37 -7.99
C SER A 217 -7.17 5.47 -8.74
N ILE A 218 -8.47 5.80 -8.74
CA ILE A 218 -9.49 5.09 -9.55
C ILE A 218 -9.19 5.25 -11.05
N GLY A 219 -8.71 6.41 -11.51
CA GLY A 219 -8.25 6.63 -12.88
C GLY A 219 -7.07 5.72 -13.26
N VAL A 220 -6.07 5.60 -12.39
CA VAL A 220 -4.92 4.69 -12.56
C VAL A 220 -5.36 3.22 -12.58
N ILE A 221 -6.28 2.82 -11.70
CA ILE A 221 -6.87 1.47 -11.69
C ILE A 221 -7.65 1.21 -12.99
N SER A 222 -8.42 2.20 -13.47
CA SER A 222 -9.16 2.13 -14.75
C SER A 222 -8.23 1.94 -15.95
N TYR A 223 -7.08 2.61 -15.95
CA TYR A 223 -6.04 2.43 -16.98
C TYR A 223 -5.53 0.98 -17.00
N ILE A 224 -5.14 0.44 -15.84
CA ILE A 224 -4.58 -0.92 -15.74
C ILE A 224 -5.64 -1.98 -16.10
N LEU A 225 -6.91 -1.78 -15.74
CA LEU A 225 -8.00 -2.69 -16.12
C LEU A 225 -8.14 -2.85 -17.64
N LEU A 226 -7.83 -1.81 -18.43
CA LEU A 226 -8.02 -1.82 -19.89
C LEU A 226 -6.82 -2.25 -20.71
N CYS A 227 -5.61 -2.24 -20.14
CA CYS A 227 -4.37 -2.59 -20.87
C CYS A 227 -3.42 -3.55 -20.14
N GLY A 228 -3.61 -3.76 -18.83
CA GLY A 228 -2.80 -4.65 -17.98
C GLY A 228 -1.44 -4.10 -17.52
N TYR A 229 -1.14 -2.81 -17.74
CA TYR A 229 0.08 -2.15 -17.27
C TYR A 229 -0.21 -0.77 -16.64
N PRO A 230 0.66 -0.25 -15.75
CA PRO A 230 0.43 1.07 -15.11
C PRO A 230 0.72 2.23 -16.08
N PRO A 231 -0.03 3.36 -15.98
CA PRO A 231 0.14 4.54 -16.83
C PRO A 231 1.44 5.31 -16.57
N PHE A 232 2.06 5.11 -15.41
CA PHE A 232 3.34 5.70 -15.04
C PHE A 232 4.32 4.59 -14.68
N TYR A 233 5.45 4.56 -15.36
CA TYR A 233 6.52 3.60 -15.11
C TYR A 233 7.87 4.16 -15.50
N ASP A 234 8.83 4.04 -14.58
CA ASP A 234 10.27 4.15 -14.85
C ASP A 234 10.99 3.19 -13.88
N GLU A 235 12.25 2.90 -14.13
CA GLU A 235 13.11 2.17 -13.19
C GLU A 235 13.83 3.12 -12.21
N ASN A 236 13.80 4.44 -12.47
CA ASN A 236 14.22 5.51 -11.60
C ASN A 236 13.01 6.25 -10.99
N ASP A 237 12.86 6.18 -9.67
CA ASP A 237 11.74 6.80 -8.95
C ASP A 237 11.61 8.32 -9.20
N ALA A 238 12.72 9.03 -9.44
CA ALA A 238 12.68 10.48 -9.71
C ALA A 238 12.02 10.81 -11.07
N ASN A 239 12.23 9.96 -12.08
CA ASN A 239 11.56 10.09 -13.38
C ASN A 239 10.07 9.73 -13.24
N LEU A 240 9.76 8.66 -12.52
CA LEU A 240 8.39 8.22 -12.23
C LEU A 240 7.59 9.33 -11.51
N PHE A 241 8.17 9.96 -10.49
CA PHE A 241 7.56 11.11 -9.83
C PHE A 241 7.41 12.31 -10.79
N ALA A 242 8.36 12.55 -11.71
CA ALA A 242 8.23 13.61 -12.70
C ALA A 242 7.10 13.37 -13.71
N GLN A 243 6.91 12.12 -14.19
CA GLN A 243 5.77 11.72 -15.02
C GLN A 243 4.44 12.02 -14.30
N ILE A 244 4.29 11.52 -13.05
CA ILE A 244 3.09 11.71 -12.23
C ILE A 244 2.82 13.20 -11.98
N LEU A 245 3.83 13.97 -11.55
CA LEU A 245 3.69 15.40 -11.21
C LEU A 245 3.22 16.27 -12.39
N LYS A 246 3.53 15.87 -13.62
CA LYS A 246 3.08 16.53 -14.85
C LYS A 246 1.79 15.92 -15.44
N GLY A 247 1.43 14.69 -15.06
CA GLY A 247 0.39 13.91 -15.71
C GLY A 247 0.79 13.41 -17.11
N GLU A 248 2.08 13.18 -17.35
CA GLU A 248 2.58 12.58 -18.60
C GLU A 248 2.30 11.07 -18.59
N PHE A 249 1.23 10.66 -19.26
CA PHE A 249 0.91 9.26 -19.59
C PHE A 249 0.34 9.19 -21.01
N GLU A 250 0.56 8.06 -21.69
CA GLU A 250 0.14 7.85 -23.08
C GLU A 250 -0.82 6.65 -23.20
N PHE A 251 -1.36 6.44 -24.40
CA PHE A 251 -2.27 5.34 -24.73
C PHE A 251 -1.66 4.53 -25.87
N ASP A 252 -0.65 3.73 -25.53
CA ASP A 252 0.27 3.12 -26.50
C ASP A 252 -0.38 2.06 -27.40
N SER A 253 -0.09 2.14 -28.70
CA SER A 253 -0.30 1.05 -29.65
C SER A 253 0.65 -0.11 -29.36
N PRO A 254 0.22 -1.39 -29.50
CA PRO A 254 -1.08 -1.82 -29.99
C PRO A 254 -2.15 -1.95 -28.88
N TYR A 255 -1.79 -1.70 -27.62
CA TYR A 255 -2.63 -2.05 -26.45
C TYR A 255 -3.92 -1.23 -26.37
N TRP A 256 -3.87 0.02 -26.79
CA TRP A 256 -5.00 0.96 -26.73
C TRP A 256 -5.74 1.13 -28.06
N ASP A 257 -5.32 0.47 -29.13
CA ASP A 257 -5.90 0.65 -30.48
C ASP A 257 -7.38 0.21 -30.52
N GLU A 258 -7.69 -0.90 -29.85
CA GLU A 258 -9.04 -1.48 -29.80
C GLU A 258 -9.95 -0.89 -28.69
N ILE A 259 -9.39 -0.06 -27.80
CA ILE A 259 -10.07 0.54 -26.65
C ILE A 259 -10.80 1.84 -27.05
N SER A 260 -12.03 2.01 -26.58
CA SER A 260 -12.89 3.14 -26.96
C SER A 260 -12.33 4.51 -26.57
N ASP A 261 -12.60 5.52 -27.40
CA ASP A 261 -12.28 6.91 -27.09
C ASP A 261 -13.08 7.44 -25.89
N SER A 262 -14.22 6.81 -25.56
CA SER A 262 -14.99 7.10 -24.35
C SER A 262 -14.24 6.68 -23.09
N ALA A 263 -13.64 5.47 -23.07
CA ALA A 263 -12.78 5.01 -21.99
C ALA A 263 -11.52 5.89 -21.84
N LYS A 264 -10.87 6.21 -22.97
CA LYS A 264 -9.71 7.12 -23.01
C LYS A 264 -10.06 8.52 -22.48
N HIS A 265 -11.23 9.05 -22.84
CA HIS A 265 -11.74 10.33 -22.33
C HIS A 265 -12.05 10.27 -20.83
N PHE A 266 -12.73 9.21 -20.36
CA PHE A 266 -12.99 8.98 -18.94
C PHE A 266 -11.69 9.05 -18.13
N ILE A 267 -10.69 8.26 -18.50
CA ILE A 267 -9.38 8.21 -17.81
C ILE A 267 -8.70 9.58 -17.81
N LYS A 268 -8.68 10.32 -18.93
CA LYS A 268 -8.09 11.68 -19.00
C LYS A 268 -8.73 12.68 -18.04
N ASN A 269 -10.01 12.53 -17.72
CA ASN A 269 -10.71 13.41 -16.77
C ASN A 269 -10.53 12.95 -15.31
N MET A 270 -10.36 11.64 -15.07
CA MET A 270 -10.02 11.06 -13.76
C MET A 270 -8.58 11.39 -13.36
N MET A 271 -7.64 11.33 -14.30
CA MET A 271 -6.21 11.59 -14.12
C MET A 271 -5.80 13.03 -14.49
N CYS A 272 -6.66 14.02 -14.18
CA CYS A 272 -6.34 15.42 -14.41
C CYS A 272 -5.45 15.99 -13.28
N VAL A 273 -4.31 16.60 -13.63
CA VAL A 273 -3.40 17.22 -12.64
C VAL A 273 -4.00 18.46 -11.99
N THR A 274 -4.85 19.21 -12.70
CA THR A 274 -5.59 20.34 -12.14
C THR A 274 -6.76 19.80 -11.32
N VAL A 275 -6.65 19.86 -9.99
CA VAL A 275 -7.62 19.29 -9.04
C VAL A 275 -9.04 19.82 -9.27
N GLU A 276 -9.16 21.10 -9.64
CA GLU A 276 -10.42 21.80 -9.90
C GLU A 276 -11.09 21.40 -11.23
N LYS A 277 -10.36 20.68 -12.10
CA LYS A 277 -10.85 20.14 -13.38
C LYS A 277 -10.96 18.61 -13.36
N ARG A 278 -10.32 17.93 -12.41
CA ARG A 278 -10.48 16.50 -12.16
C ARG A 278 -11.95 16.22 -11.84
N TYR A 279 -12.48 15.12 -12.34
CA TYR A 279 -13.84 14.72 -12.00
C TYR A 279 -14.02 14.49 -10.49
N THR A 280 -15.24 14.70 -10.01
CA THR A 280 -15.75 14.09 -8.77
C THR A 280 -16.34 12.72 -9.08
N CYS A 281 -16.51 11.85 -8.08
CA CYS A 281 -17.14 10.54 -8.28
C CYS A 281 -18.53 10.66 -8.94
N LYS A 282 -19.34 11.67 -8.59
CA LYS A 282 -20.61 11.97 -9.27
C LYS A 282 -20.48 12.29 -10.76
N GLN A 283 -19.46 13.06 -11.16
CA GLN A 283 -19.20 13.35 -12.59
C GLN A 283 -18.69 12.10 -13.34
N ALA A 284 -17.89 11.28 -12.67
CA ALA A 284 -17.41 10.01 -13.21
C ALA A 284 -18.56 8.99 -13.39
N LEU A 285 -19.47 8.87 -12.43
CA LEU A 285 -20.68 8.05 -12.52
C LEU A 285 -21.60 8.51 -13.67
N ALA A 286 -21.71 9.83 -13.87
CA ALA A 286 -22.49 10.42 -14.97
C ALA A 286 -21.80 10.36 -16.35
N HIS A 287 -20.60 9.77 -16.47
CA HIS A 287 -19.90 9.68 -17.75
C HIS A 287 -20.50 8.56 -18.64
N PRO A 288 -20.65 8.75 -19.97
CA PRO A 288 -21.23 7.76 -20.88
C PRO A 288 -20.54 6.38 -20.93
N TRP A 289 -19.27 6.28 -20.55
CA TRP A 289 -18.58 4.99 -20.40
C TRP A 289 -19.06 4.19 -19.18
N ILE A 290 -19.58 4.87 -18.13
CA ILE A 290 -20.04 4.28 -16.87
C ILE A 290 -21.56 4.12 -16.80
N SER A 291 -22.31 5.14 -17.24
CA SER A 291 -23.79 5.17 -17.17
C SER A 291 -24.49 5.00 -18.52
N GLY A 292 -23.74 5.05 -19.63
CA GLY A 292 -24.25 4.86 -20.98
C GLY A 292 -23.95 3.47 -21.55
N ASN A 293 -23.94 3.39 -22.89
CA ASN A 293 -23.63 2.16 -23.63
C ASN A 293 -22.31 2.25 -24.41
N GLU A 294 -21.44 3.22 -24.10
CA GLU A 294 -20.21 3.49 -24.86
C GLU A 294 -19.04 2.54 -24.51
N ALA A 295 -19.13 1.81 -23.39
CA ALA A 295 -18.16 0.76 -23.06
C ALA A 295 -18.26 -0.40 -24.06
N SER A 296 -17.13 -0.72 -24.71
CA SER A 296 -17.02 -1.77 -25.72
C SER A 296 -17.30 -3.18 -25.18
N SER A 297 -18.07 -3.97 -25.94
CA SER A 297 -18.23 -5.41 -25.69
C SER A 297 -17.26 -6.29 -26.50
N LYS A 298 -16.19 -5.72 -27.07
CA LYS A 298 -15.08 -6.51 -27.63
C LYS A 298 -14.34 -7.24 -26.50
N ASN A 299 -13.94 -8.48 -26.74
CA ASN A 299 -13.11 -9.24 -25.79
C ASN A 299 -11.64 -8.78 -25.89
N ILE A 300 -11.14 -8.15 -24.83
CA ILE A 300 -9.76 -7.65 -24.68
C ILE A 300 -8.90 -8.53 -23.75
N HIS A 301 -9.45 -9.65 -23.27
CA HIS A 301 -8.80 -10.51 -22.27
C HIS A 301 -7.41 -11.02 -22.66
N GLY A 302 -7.20 -11.34 -23.94
CA GLY A 302 -5.92 -11.89 -24.41
C GLY A 302 -4.74 -10.95 -24.17
N THR A 303 -4.89 -9.67 -24.52
CA THR A 303 -3.85 -8.65 -24.31
C THR A 303 -3.75 -8.24 -22.85
N VAL A 304 -4.89 -7.95 -22.21
CA VAL A 304 -4.94 -7.50 -20.80
C VAL A 304 -4.37 -8.55 -19.86
N SER A 305 -4.82 -9.82 -19.94
CA SER A 305 -4.37 -10.85 -19.01
C SER A 305 -2.90 -11.25 -19.19
N GLU A 306 -2.35 -11.12 -20.40
CA GLU A 306 -0.91 -11.33 -20.65
C GLU A 306 -0.07 -10.23 -20.00
N GLN A 307 -0.48 -8.96 -20.11
CA GLN A 307 0.21 -7.84 -19.47
C GLN A 307 0.05 -7.86 -17.95
N LEU A 308 -1.14 -8.18 -17.43
CA LEU A 308 -1.34 -8.39 -15.99
C LEU A 308 -0.38 -9.48 -15.47
N LYS A 309 -0.28 -10.65 -16.12
CA LYS A 309 0.65 -11.72 -15.74
C LYS A 309 2.11 -11.24 -15.70
N LYS A 310 2.56 -10.48 -16.71
CA LYS A 310 3.93 -9.91 -16.76
C LYS A 310 4.17 -8.90 -15.63
N ASN A 311 3.24 -7.98 -15.42
CA ASN A 311 3.43 -6.85 -14.50
C ASN A 311 3.21 -7.22 -13.04
N PHE A 312 2.24 -8.08 -12.71
CA PHE A 312 2.05 -8.57 -11.34
C PHE A 312 3.12 -9.58 -10.93
N ALA A 313 3.70 -10.33 -11.85
CA ALA A 313 4.96 -11.05 -11.59
C ALA A 313 6.11 -10.07 -11.25
N LYS A 314 6.34 -9.02 -12.05
CA LYS A 314 7.39 -8.01 -11.78
C LYS A 314 7.13 -7.27 -10.45
N SER A 315 5.88 -6.99 -10.11
CA SER A 315 5.46 -6.34 -8.85
C SER A 315 5.68 -7.24 -7.63
N ARG A 316 5.15 -8.47 -7.64
CA ARG A 316 5.32 -9.43 -6.53
C ARG A 316 6.80 -9.77 -6.30
N TRP A 317 7.62 -9.84 -7.36
CA TRP A 317 9.08 -9.97 -7.23
C TRP A 317 9.73 -8.74 -6.60
N LYS A 318 9.37 -7.50 -7.01
CA LYS A 318 9.86 -6.27 -6.35
C LYS A 318 9.44 -6.22 -4.87
N GLN A 319 8.17 -6.49 -4.55
CA GLN A 319 7.66 -6.52 -3.17
C GLN A 319 8.40 -7.55 -2.31
N ALA A 320 8.57 -8.79 -2.79
CA ALA A 320 9.32 -9.84 -2.08
C ALA A 320 10.80 -9.48 -1.89
N TYR A 321 11.44 -8.87 -2.90
CA TYR A 321 12.81 -8.39 -2.80
C TYR A 321 12.95 -7.28 -1.75
N TYR A 322 12.10 -6.24 -1.80
CA TYR A 322 12.15 -5.16 -0.83
C TYR A 322 11.87 -5.66 0.59
N ALA A 323 10.86 -6.51 0.80
CA ALA A 323 10.60 -7.16 2.08
C ALA A 323 11.84 -7.92 2.61
N ALA A 324 12.52 -8.70 1.76
CA ALA A 324 13.75 -9.40 2.13
C ALA A 324 14.90 -8.45 2.48
N THR A 325 15.06 -7.32 1.76
CA THR A 325 16.09 -6.31 2.10
C THR A 325 15.79 -5.60 3.43
N VAL A 326 14.53 -5.23 3.69
CA VAL A 326 14.10 -4.62 4.96
C VAL A 326 14.28 -5.61 6.11
N ILE A 327 13.88 -6.88 5.97
CA ILE A 327 14.13 -7.92 6.97
C ILE A 327 15.64 -8.06 7.24
N ARG A 328 16.48 -8.09 6.20
CA ARG A 328 17.94 -8.17 6.35
C ARG A 328 18.54 -6.94 7.03
N GLN A 329 17.99 -5.75 6.77
CA GLN A 329 18.40 -4.51 7.44
C GLN A 329 17.96 -4.50 8.91
N MET A 330 16.73 -4.92 9.22
CA MET A 330 16.22 -5.05 10.60
C MET A 330 17.00 -6.11 11.39
N GLN A 331 17.32 -7.26 10.78
CA GLN A 331 18.21 -8.26 11.39
C GLN A 331 19.61 -7.69 11.66
N ARG A 332 20.19 -6.95 10.71
CA ARG A 332 21.50 -6.30 10.91
C ARG A 332 21.45 -5.24 12.01
N MET A 333 20.36 -4.49 12.14
CA MET A 333 20.15 -3.54 13.24
C MET A 333 19.99 -4.26 14.59
N ALA A 334 19.19 -5.32 14.66
CA ALA A 334 19.02 -6.14 15.87
C ALA A 334 20.34 -6.79 16.34
N LEU A 335 21.17 -7.27 15.40
CA LEU A 335 22.52 -7.76 15.69
C LEU A 335 23.46 -6.63 16.16
N SER A 336 23.32 -5.41 15.63
CA SER A 336 24.09 -4.26 16.09
C SER A 336 23.70 -3.81 17.51
N SER A 337 22.41 -3.83 17.88
CA SER A 337 21.98 -3.57 19.26
C SER A 337 22.50 -4.63 20.24
N ASN A 338 22.57 -5.91 19.82
CA ASN A 338 23.22 -6.95 20.62
C ASN A 338 24.75 -6.79 20.75
N SER A 339 25.39 -6.05 19.84
CA SER A 339 26.82 -5.75 19.94
C SER A 339 27.09 -4.69 21.02
N ASN A 340 26.26 -3.65 21.08
CA ASN A 340 26.38 -2.59 22.10
C ASN A 340 26.05 -3.09 23.50
N ALA A 341 25.08 -4.01 23.65
CA ALA A 341 24.75 -4.63 24.93
C ALA A 341 25.89 -5.49 25.52
N ALA A 342 26.90 -5.87 24.73
CA ALA A 342 28.04 -6.67 25.18
C ALA A 342 29.25 -5.82 25.66
N LEU A 343 29.23 -4.50 25.46
CA LEU A 343 30.39 -3.63 25.71
C LEU A 343 30.40 -3.00 27.12
N ASP A 344 29.24 -2.76 27.72
CA ASP A 344 29.13 -2.21 29.08
C ASP A 344 29.42 -3.22 30.22
N ALA A 345 29.69 -4.49 29.88
CA ALA A 345 29.92 -5.57 30.85
C ALA A 345 31.41 -5.87 31.13
N ALA A 346 32.35 -5.13 30.52
CA ALA A 346 33.75 -5.56 30.35
C ALA A 346 34.83 -4.66 31.02
N THR A 347 34.49 -3.88 32.04
CA THR A 347 35.46 -3.09 32.83
C THR A 347 35.81 -3.77 34.16
N GLY A 348 36.61 -4.86 34.11
CA GLY A 348 36.77 -5.76 35.26
C GLY A 348 38.08 -6.58 35.37
N THR A 349 39.24 -5.92 35.46
CA THR A 349 40.54 -6.48 35.96
C THR A 349 41.27 -7.54 35.11
N ALA A 350 42.59 -7.67 35.38
CA ALA A 350 43.52 -8.63 34.78
C ALA A 350 43.53 -9.99 35.58
N THR A 351 44.30 -11.05 35.29
CA THR A 351 45.67 -11.13 34.73
C THR A 351 46.05 -12.57 34.28
N SER A 352 47.09 -12.68 33.42
CA SER A 352 48.07 -13.79 33.33
C SER A 352 47.73 -15.16 32.69
N THR A 353 48.62 -15.59 31.77
CA THR A 353 49.13 -16.98 31.50
C THR A 353 48.16 -18.10 31.07
N SER A 354 48.56 -19.16 30.34
CA SER A 354 49.65 -19.45 29.36
C SER A 354 49.46 -20.86 28.77
N THR A 355 50.34 -21.33 27.85
CA THR A 355 50.43 -22.70 27.25
C THR A 355 49.25 -23.12 26.33
N LEU A 356 49.48 -23.52 25.07
CA LEU A 356 49.96 -24.81 24.52
C LEU A 356 48.97 -25.99 24.77
N SER A 357 48.70 -26.91 23.81
CA SER A 357 49.15 -27.04 22.40
C SER A 357 48.36 -28.15 21.65
N THR A 358 48.56 -28.28 20.32
CA THR A 358 48.49 -29.55 19.50
C THR A 358 47.11 -30.26 19.37
N THR A 359 46.75 -31.00 18.30
CA THR A 359 47.40 -31.39 17.02
C THR A 359 46.36 -31.72 15.94
N SER A 360 46.66 -31.44 14.66
CA SER A 360 46.30 -32.21 13.42
C SER A 360 44.79 -32.52 13.15
N THR A 361 44.34 -33.06 12.00
CA THR A 361 45.03 -33.76 10.88
C THR A 361 44.17 -33.73 9.60
N THR A 362 44.78 -33.52 8.41
CA THR A 362 44.38 -34.07 7.07
C THR A 362 42.96 -33.80 6.49
N ASN A 363 42.67 -33.77 5.17
CA ASN A 363 43.48 -33.94 3.96
C ASN A 363 42.74 -33.39 2.70
N THR A 364 43.47 -33.11 1.60
CA THR A 364 43.15 -33.29 0.14
C THR A 364 41.72 -33.07 -0.42
N ASN A 365 41.49 -32.58 -1.65
CA ASN A 365 42.41 -32.44 -2.80
C ASN A 365 41.97 -31.45 -3.92
N THR A 366 42.98 -30.94 -4.65
CA THR A 366 43.04 -30.55 -6.08
C THR A 366 41.83 -30.02 -6.86
N SER A 367 42.02 -28.85 -7.49
CA SER A 367 41.28 -28.34 -8.65
C SER A 367 41.75 -28.96 -9.99
N THR A 368 40.93 -28.85 -11.04
CA THR A 368 41.38 -28.90 -12.45
C THR A 368 40.64 -27.88 -13.32
N ASN A 369 41.37 -27.18 -14.20
CA ASN A 369 40.87 -26.41 -15.34
C ASN A 369 41.20 -27.17 -16.63
N ILE A 370 40.44 -26.95 -17.71
CA ILE A 370 40.82 -26.98 -19.15
C ILE A 370 39.54 -26.82 -20.01
N THR A 371 39.51 -26.30 -21.25
CA THR A 371 40.12 -25.12 -21.91
C THR A 371 39.68 -25.19 -23.39
N THR A 372 39.03 -24.13 -23.91
CA THR A 372 38.78 -23.75 -25.34
C THR A 372 38.46 -24.80 -26.42
N THR A 373 37.51 -24.44 -27.30
CA THR A 373 37.78 -24.30 -28.76
C THR A 373 36.90 -23.19 -29.36
N SER A 374 37.23 -22.74 -30.57
CA SER A 374 36.64 -21.59 -31.27
C SER A 374 36.61 -21.79 -32.79
N SER A 375 35.62 -21.22 -33.50
CA SER A 375 35.67 -21.05 -34.95
C SER A 375 34.86 -19.85 -35.45
N THR A 376 35.25 -19.29 -36.61
CA THR A 376 34.87 -17.96 -37.12
C THR A 376 34.58 -17.96 -38.63
N ALA A 377 33.68 -17.09 -39.13
CA ALA A 377 33.63 -16.53 -40.50
C ALA A 377 32.54 -15.41 -40.55
N THR A 378 32.81 -14.11 -40.77
CA THR A 378 33.06 -13.36 -42.05
C THR A 378 31.94 -13.47 -43.09
N GLY A 379 31.39 -12.44 -43.76
CA GLY A 379 31.60 -10.96 -43.84
C GLY A 379 30.46 -10.36 -44.73
N ASN A 380 30.48 -9.24 -45.48
CA ASN A 380 31.22 -7.95 -45.60
C ASN A 380 30.62 -7.20 -46.85
N GLY A 381 30.53 -5.88 -47.06
CA GLY A 381 30.86 -4.64 -46.31
C GLY A 381 30.86 -3.39 -47.26
N ASN A 382 30.87 -2.16 -46.71
CA ASN A 382 31.06 -0.82 -47.34
C ASN A 382 30.02 -0.20 -48.33
N SER A 383 29.62 1.05 -48.05
CA SER A 383 29.67 2.30 -48.89
C SER A 383 28.58 3.29 -48.44
N ALA A 384 28.82 4.51 -47.95
CA ALA A 384 29.56 5.70 -48.45
C ALA A 384 28.73 6.61 -49.38
N GLY A 385 28.57 7.89 -49.00
CA GLY A 385 27.88 8.94 -49.78
C GLY A 385 27.55 10.19 -48.94
N ASP A 386 28.10 11.35 -49.32
CA ASP A 386 27.81 12.68 -48.74
C ASP A 386 26.56 13.33 -49.36
N GLU A 387 25.94 14.30 -48.66
CA GLU A 387 25.93 15.70 -49.16
C GLU A 387 25.47 16.74 -48.11
N GLN A 388 25.50 18.02 -48.47
CA GLN A 388 25.45 19.19 -47.57
C GLN A 388 24.07 19.87 -47.53
N GLY A 389 23.76 20.59 -46.44
CA GLY A 389 22.52 21.37 -46.32
C GLY A 389 22.60 22.48 -45.25
N SER A 390 23.00 23.69 -45.64
CA SER A 390 23.21 24.82 -44.73
C SER A 390 21.91 25.58 -44.39
N GLY A 391 21.74 25.97 -43.11
CA GLY A 391 20.69 26.91 -42.68
C GLY A 391 21.06 27.63 -41.38
N ASN A 392 21.47 28.90 -41.48
CA ASN A 392 21.94 29.71 -40.34
C ASN A 392 21.15 31.02 -40.22
N VAL A 393 20.48 31.26 -39.09
CA VAL A 393 19.79 32.52 -38.79
C VAL A 393 19.95 32.88 -37.30
N SER A 394 20.50 34.08 -37.03
CA SER A 394 20.57 34.77 -35.74
C SER A 394 19.19 35.29 -35.27
N GLY A 395 18.92 35.63 -34.00
CA GLY A 395 19.78 35.79 -32.82
C GLY A 395 19.08 36.70 -31.78
N SER A 396 19.84 37.26 -30.82
CA SER A 396 19.37 37.94 -29.58
C SER A 396 18.67 37.00 -28.58
N SER A 397 19.00 36.89 -27.28
CA SER A 397 19.76 37.68 -26.29
C SER A 397 19.00 38.81 -25.58
N SER A 398 18.65 38.59 -24.30
CA SER A 398 19.08 39.47 -23.19
C SER A 398 18.72 38.89 -21.80
N ARG A 399 19.61 39.10 -20.80
CA ARG A 399 19.43 39.03 -19.32
C ARG A 399 18.73 37.78 -18.72
N ALA A 400 19.33 36.91 -17.90
CA ALA A 400 20.52 36.94 -17.03
C ALA A 400 20.46 37.84 -15.78
N SER A 401 20.25 37.24 -14.59
CA SER A 401 20.73 37.71 -13.28
C SER A 401 20.51 36.68 -12.15
N VAL A 402 21.61 36.23 -11.49
CA VAL A 402 21.72 35.82 -10.05
C VAL A 402 20.83 34.63 -9.60
N PHE A 403 21.31 33.54 -8.99
CA PHE A 403 22.33 33.42 -7.94
C PHE A 403 23.55 32.54 -8.28
N GLN A 404 24.61 32.72 -7.50
CA GLN A 404 25.85 31.95 -7.54
C GLN A 404 26.27 31.57 -6.10
N ASP A 405 26.87 30.39 -5.96
CA ASP A 405 27.70 29.88 -4.86
C ASP A 405 27.24 29.99 -3.37
N SER A 406 27.17 28.81 -2.73
CA SER A 406 27.64 28.68 -1.34
C SER A 406 28.10 27.25 -1.05
N THR A 407 29.26 26.86 -1.59
CA THR A 407 29.87 25.54 -1.35
C THR A 407 30.60 25.47 0.00
N GLN A 408 30.60 24.29 0.65
CA GLN A 408 31.57 23.75 1.65
C GLN A 408 31.19 23.61 3.16
N ARG A 409 31.50 22.40 3.68
CA ARG A 409 31.75 21.99 5.11
C ARG A 409 30.52 21.97 6.05
N THR A 410 30.48 21.19 7.15
CA THR A 410 31.56 20.50 7.91
C THR A 410 31.14 19.07 8.36
N ILE A 411 32.10 18.28 8.87
CA ILE A 411 31.97 16.90 9.38
C ILE A 411 31.92 16.88 10.92
N ALA A 412 31.44 15.78 11.51
CA ALA A 412 31.42 15.41 12.94
C ALA A 412 30.30 16.05 13.79
N GLN A 413 29.83 15.40 14.86
CA GLN A 413 30.28 14.14 15.51
C GLN A 413 29.27 13.00 15.34
#